data_AF-A0A9D6K5T1-F1
#
_entry.id   AF-A0A9D6K5T1-F1
#
_cell.length_a   1.000
_cell.length_b   1.000
_cell.length_c   1.000
_cell.angle_alpha   90.00
_cell.angle_beta   90.00
_cell.angle_gamma   90.00
#
_symmetry.space_group_name_H-M   'P 1'
#
loop_
_entity.id
_entity.type
_entity.pdbx_description
1 polymer ?
#
loop_
_entity_poly.entity_id
_entity_poly.type
_entity_poly.pdbx_seq_one_letter_code
_entity_poly.pdbx_strand_id
1 'polypeptide(L)'
;MKKLCQFYHQVMEERKAEPLLIIASFIFDFECIHPFWDGNGRIGRLLTLLLLYQAGYEAGRFISLERIIEDSKETYYETLLKS
;
A
#
# COMPACT_ATOMS: atom_id res chain seq x y z
N MET A 1 -1.01 12.80 -6.16
CA MET A 1 -2.22 12.21 -5.54
C MET A 1 -3.42 12.04 -6.47
N LYS A 2 -4.06 13.10 -7.00
CA LYS A 2 -5.29 12.92 -7.84
C LYS A 2 -5.11 11.92 -9.00
N LYS A 3 -4.01 12.05 -9.74
CA LYS A 3 -3.66 11.12 -10.84
C LYS A 3 -3.48 9.67 -10.36
N LEU A 4 -2.80 9.47 -9.23
CA LEU A 4 -2.58 8.15 -8.65
C LEU A 4 -3.90 7.47 -8.26
N CYS A 5 -4.81 8.21 -7.62
CA CYS A 5 -6.15 7.70 -7.30
C CYS A 5 -6.98 7.37 -8.54
N GLN A 6 -6.92 8.20 -9.58
CA GLN A 6 -7.62 7.94 -10.84
C GLN A 6 -7.09 6.67 -11.53
N PHE A 7 -5.77 6.52 -11.57
CA PHE A 7 -5.11 5.34 -12.13
C PHE A 7 -5.47 4.07 -11.37
N TYR A 8 -5.44 4.10 -10.03
CA TYR A 8 -5.86 2.97 -9.20
C TYR A 8 -7.28 2.51 -9.54
N HIS A 9 -8.25 3.43 -9.59
CA HIS A 9 -9.64 3.07 -9.93
C HIS A 9 -9.75 2.48 -11.33
N GLN A 10 -9.10 3.10 -12.32
CA GLN A 10 -9.09 2.60 -13.69
C GLN A 10 -8.56 1.15 -13.76
N VAL A 11 -7.40 0.88 -13.16
CA VAL A 11 -6.78 -0.45 -13.23
C VAL A 11 -7.60 -1.51 -12.48
N MET A 12 -8.22 -1.14 -11.36
CA MET A 12 -9.15 -2.01 -10.62
C MET A 12 -10.40 -2.36 -11.45
N GLU A 13 -10.93 -1.40 -12.22
CA GLU A 13 -12.07 -1.62 -13.11
C GLU A 13 -11.72 -2.49 -14.33
N GLU A 14 -10.51 -2.34 -14.88
CA GLU A 14 -10.04 -3.12 -16.02
C GLU A 14 -9.89 -4.62 -15.71
N ARG A 15 -9.70 -5.00 -14.44
CA ARG A 15 -9.57 -6.40 -13.97
C ARG A 15 -8.50 -7.22 -14.73
N LYS A 16 -7.45 -6.56 -15.20
CA LYS A 16 -6.32 -7.20 -15.93
C LYS A 16 -5.20 -7.69 -15.02
N ALA A 17 -5.22 -7.32 -13.75
CA ALA A 17 -4.22 -7.70 -12.76
C ALA A 17 -4.89 -8.05 -11.42
N GLU A 18 -4.19 -8.85 -10.62
CA GLU A 18 -4.65 -9.23 -9.28
C GLU A 18 -4.77 -8.00 -8.36
N PRO A 19 -5.88 -7.82 -7.63
CA PRO A 19 -6.08 -6.66 -6.75
C PRO A 19 -4.94 -6.46 -5.75
N LEU A 20 -4.36 -7.54 -5.23
CA LEU A 20 -3.24 -7.46 -4.29
C LEU A 20 -2.01 -6.76 -4.91
N LEU A 21 -1.71 -7.04 -6.17
CA LEU A 21 -0.61 -6.39 -6.88
C LEU A 21 -0.90 -4.92 -7.15
N ILE A 22 -2.13 -4.60 -7.56
CA ILE A 22 -2.56 -3.22 -7.80
C ILE A 22 -2.46 -2.39 -6.50
N ILE A 23 -2.89 -2.96 -5.37
CA ILE A 23 -2.79 -2.32 -4.05
C ILE A 23 -1.32 -2.11 -3.67
N ALA A 24 -0.47 -3.13 -3.82
CA ALA A 24 0.95 -3.02 -3.51
C ALA A 24 1.62 -1.90 -4.34
N SER A 25 1.34 -1.82 -5.64
CA SER A 25 1.85 -0.74 -6.51
C SER A 25 1.33 0.63 -6.09
N PHE A 26 0.05 0.76 -5.74
CA PHE A 26 -0.51 2.05 -5.26
C PHE A 26 0.18 2.53 -3.98
N ILE A 27 0.44 1.63 -3.02
CA ILE A 27 1.11 1.96 -1.77
C ILE A 27 2.58 2.32 -2.01
N PHE A 28 3.27 1.60 -2.89
CA PHE A 28 4.61 1.96 -3.31
C PHE A 28 4.67 3.38 -3.89
N ASP A 29 3.82 3.68 -4.88
CA ASP A 29 3.76 5.02 -5.48
C ASP A 29 3.41 6.10 -4.46
N PHE A 30 2.54 5.81 -3.49
CA PHE A 30 2.21 6.73 -2.40
C PHE A 30 3.44 7.04 -1.52
N GLU A 31 4.20 6.02 -1.11
CA GLU A 31 5.41 6.18 -0.29
C GLU A 31 6.51 6.95 -1.06
N CYS A 32 6.63 6.74 -2.37
CA CYS A 32 7.56 7.49 -3.24
C CYS A 32 7.14 8.95 -3.43
N ILE A 33 5.84 9.23 -3.61
CA ILE A 33 5.33 10.61 -3.76
C ILE A 33 5.48 11.39 -2.45
N HIS A 34 5.33 10.72 -1.31
CA HIS A 34 5.47 11.30 0.02
C HIS A 34 4.66 12.60 0.22
N PRO A 35 3.33 12.58 0.04
CA PRO A 35 2.51 13.79 -0.16
C PRO A 35 2.29 14.65 1.08
N PHE A 36 2.59 14.14 2.28
CA PHE A 36 2.40 14.85 3.54
C PHE A 36 3.74 15.28 4.15
N TRP A 37 3.71 16.30 5.00
CA TRP A 37 4.92 16.80 5.68
C TRP A 37 5.48 15.80 6.71
N ASP A 38 4.59 15.07 7.40
CA ASP A 38 4.92 13.96 8.30
C ASP A 38 3.78 12.93 8.23
N GLY A 39 4.07 11.69 8.61
CA GLY A 39 3.06 10.65 8.78
C GLY A 39 2.80 9.80 7.55
N ASN A 40 3.57 9.96 6.46
CA ASN A 40 3.41 9.17 5.24
C ASN A 40 3.42 7.68 5.53
N GLY A 41 4.40 7.15 6.26
CA GLY A 41 4.43 5.72 6.60
C GLY A 41 3.23 5.24 7.43
N ARG A 42 2.68 6.08 8.33
CA ARG A 42 1.46 5.75 9.09
C ARG A 42 0.24 5.70 8.18
N ILE A 43 0.13 6.67 7.28
CA ILE A 43 -0.95 6.75 6.30
C ILE A 43 -0.83 5.62 5.27
N GLY A 44 0.36 5.29 4.79
CA GLY A 44 0.61 4.18 3.86
C GLY A 44 0.19 2.84 4.45
N ARG A 45 0.51 2.57 5.72
CA ARG A 45 0.03 1.37 6.43
C ARG A 45 -1.49 1.35 6.57
N LEU A 46 -2.10 2.48 6.93
CA LEU A 46 -3.56 2.59 7.05
C LEU A 46 -4.25 2.36 5.69
N LEU A 47 -3.73 2.96 4.62
CA LEU A 47 -4.22 2.78 3.26
C LEU A 47 -4.07 1.33 2.80
N THR A 48 -2.94 0.69 3.11
CA THR A 48 -2.72 -0.74 2.81
C THR A 48 -3.83 -1.58 3.40
N LEU A 49 -4.12 -1.40 4.70
CA LEU A 49 -5.18 -2.13 5.38
C LEU A 49 -6.57 -1.84 4.79
N LEU A 50 -6.88 -0.56 4.54
CA LEU A 50 -8.15 -0.13 3.96
C LEU A 50 -8.40 -0.78 2.59
N LEU A 51 -7.42 -0.72 1.70
CA LEU A 51 -7.57 -1.23 0.33
C LEU A 51 -7.64 -2.77 0.31
N LEU A 52 -6.88 -3.43 1.18
CA LEU A 52 -6.99 -4.89 1.37
C LEU A 52 -8.42 -5.28 1.78
N TYR A 53 -9.01 -4.57 2.76
CA TYR A 53 -10.39 -4.83 3.18
C TYR A 53 -11.40 -4.55 2.07
N GLN A 54 -11.24 -3.46 1.32
CA GLN A 54 -12.10 -3.16 0.17
C GLN A 54 -12.01 -4.22 -0.93
N ALA A 55 -10.86 -4.86 -1.10
CA ALA A 55 -10.66 -5.96 -2.03
C ALA A 55 -11.01 -7.35 -1.45
N GLY A 56 -11.54 -7.43 -0.23
CA GLY A 56 -11.99 -8.67 0.41
C GLY A 56 -10.91 -9.46 1.16
N TYR A 57 -9.71 -8.90 1.33
CA TYR A 57 -8.63 -9.53 2.10
C TYR A 57 -8.72 -9.18 3.58
N GLU A 58 -9.28 -10.08 4.39
CA GLU A 58 -9.47 -9.84 5.83
C GLU A 58 -8.25 -10.18 6.71
N ALA A 59 -7.05 -10.34 6.14
CA ALA A 59 -5.85 -10.75 6.88
C ALA A 59 -5.56 -9.85 8.08
N GLY A 60 -5.74 -8.52 7.93
CA GLY A 60 -5.54 -7.55 9.01
C GLY A 60 -6.44 -7.73 10.24
N ARG A 61 -7.48 -8.57 10.18
CA ARG A 61 -8.32 -8.95 11.33
C ARG A 61 -7.57 -9.90 12.26
N PHE A 62 -6.69 -10.74 11.70
CA PHE A 62 -6.03 -11.83 12.41
C PHE A 62 -4.54 -11.54 12.65
N ILE A 63 -3.92 -10.72 11.81
CA ILE A 63 -2.49 -10.40 11.87
C ILE A 63 -2.25 -8.89 11.93
N SER A 64 -1.24 -8.47 12.69
CA SER A 64 -0.79 -7.08 12.70
C SER A 64 0.22 -6.86 11.58
N LEU A 65 -0.25 -6.25 10.48
CA LEU A 65 0.61 -5.85 9.36
C LEU A 65 1.69 -4.86 9.81
N GLU A 66 1.37 -3.96 10.75
CA GLU A 66 2.34 -3.04 11.33
C GLU A 66 3.46 -3.77 12.05
N ARG A 67 3.12 -4.80 12.84
CA ARG A 67 4.13 -5.59 13.53
C ARG A 67 5.04 -6.31 12.54
N ILE A 68 4.49 -6.89 11.48
CA ILE A 68 5.29 -7.54 10.44
C ILE A 68 6.27 -6.55 9.81
N ILE A 69 5.81 -5.35 9.46
CA ILE A 69 6.65 -4.31 8.86
C ILE A 69 7.75 -3.85 9.84
N GLU A 70 7.44 -3.67 11.12
CA GLU A 70 8.43 -3.27 12.14
C GLU A 70 9.44 -4.39 12.40
N ASP A 71 8.99 -5.65 12.49
CA ASP A 71 9.86 -6.82 12.65
C ASP A 71 10.79 -6.99 11.41
N SER A 72 10.38 -6.53 10.23
CA SER A 72 11.14 -6.56 8.97
C SER A 72 11.69 -5.19 8.53
N LYS A 73 11.82 -4.22 9.44
CA LYS A 73 12.01 -2.80 9.12
C LYS A 73 13.22 -2.52 8.23
N GLU A 74 14.36 -3.11 8.53
CA GLU A 74 15.59 -2.93 7.75
C GLU A 74 15.38 -3.40 6.31
N THR A 75 14.91 -4.63 6.13
CA THR A 75 14.65 -5.21 4.81
C THR A 75 13.55 -4.47 4.04
N TYR A 76 12.55 -3.94 4.76
CA TYR A 76 11.47 -3.16 4.17
C TYR A 76 12.01 -1.88 3.53
N TYR A 77 12.78 -1.08 4.28
CA TYR A 77 13.37 0.15 3.75
C TYR A 77 14.43 -0.10 2.69
N GLU A 78 15.25 -1.15 2.84
CA GLU A 78 16.20 -1.53 1.79
C GLU A 78 15.51 -1.87 0.48
N THR A 79 14.43 -2.65 0.52
CA THR A 79 13.68 -3.04 -0.68
C THR A 79 13.01 -1.83 -1.31
N LEU A 80 12.43 -0.95 -0.49
CA LEU A 80 11.82 0.30 -0.95
C LEU A 80 12.85 1.20 -1.68
N LEU A 81 14.09 1.25 -1.19
CA LEU A 81 15.17 2.04 -1.81
C LEU A 81 15.76 1.40 -3.08
N LYS A 82 15.63 0.08 -3.26
CA LYS A 82 16.15 -0.66 -4.42
C LYS A 82 15.19 -0.73 -5.61
N SER A 83 13.91 -0.43 -5.36
CA SER A 83 12.82 -0.60 -6.34
C SER A 83 12.71 0.56 -7.32
#